data_AF-A0A0R1E7H5-F1
#
_entry.id   AF-A0A0R1E7H5-F1
#
_cell.length_a   1.000
_cell.length_b   1.000
_cell.length_c   1.000
_cell.angle_alpha   90.00
_cell.angle_beta   90.00
_cell.angle_gamma   90.00
#
_symmetry.space_group_name_H-M   'P 1'
#
loop_
_entity.id
_entity.type
_entity.pdbx_description
1 polymer ?
#
loop_
_entity_poly.entity_id
_entity_poly.type
_entity_poly.pdbx_seq_one_letter_code
_entity_poly.pdbx_strand_id
1 'polypeptide(L)'
;MSLIENVPVNTFRNYLNILNDSSSKDELKLKATQELSEHFEMIMQSPAYPSFLENSLKIFLRILQDGEPQFIQENTMQHIRKLILEMIHRLPITESLRQHVKTIITMMLKILKTDNEENVLVSLRIIIELHKHFRPSFNPEIQLFLGFVKDIYTNLPNHLTSIFETSNDVWVKDLKDLNLELLLSEAYSVRTIHVEKALDSNSQQQLYNLLPRGILSLKVLQELPIIVVLMYQIYKNAVHQEVSEFIPLILTTINLQPTVTRS
;
A
#
# COMPACT_ATOMS: atom_id res chain seq x y z
N MET A 1 18.08 20.08 29.01
CA MET A 1 16.77 20.39 28.40
C MET A 1 17.07 20.97 27.02
N SER A 2 17.66 20.13 26.15
CA SER A 2 17.06 19.26 25.12
C SER A 2 16.93 20.00 23.78
N LEU A 3 17.78 19.57 22.85
CA LEU A 3 18.16 20.10 21.52
C LEU A 3 17.01 20.20 20.47
N ILE A 4 15.78 20.54 20.88
CA ILE A 4 14.58 20.43 20.02
C ILE A 4 14.25 21.78 19.33
N GLU A 5 14.98 22.84 19.61
CA GLU A 5 14.69 24.15 19.00
C GLU A 5 15.24 24.30 17.58
N ASN A 6 14.30 24.35 16.63
CA ASN A 6 14.41 24.91 15.28
C ASN A 6 15.03 24.02 14.20
N VAL A 7 14.34 22.98 13.76
CA VAL A 7 14.30 22.74 12.31
C VAL A 7 13.37 23.81 11.73
N PRO A 8 13.86 24.76 10.91
CA PRO A 8 13.02 25.82 10.39
C PRO A 8 11.86 25.20 9.57
N VAL A 9 10.64 25.67 9.78
CA VAL A 9 9.46 25.28 8.96
C VAL A 9 9.74 25.35 7.45
N ASN A 10 10.67 26.23 7.04
CA ASN A 10 11.14 26.37 5.67
C ASN A 10 11.89 25.14 5.15
N THR A 11 12.60 24.39 6.00
CA THR A 11 13.32 23.16 5.61
C THR A 11 12.34 22.07 5.17
N PHE A 12 11.23 21.87 5.90
CA PHE A 12 10.21 20.90 5.52
C PHE A 12 9.47 21.29 4.24
N ARG A 13 9.23 22.59 4.03
CA ARG A 13 8.70 23.08 2.75
C ARG A 13 9.66 22.80 1.60
N ASN A 14 10.96 22.92 1.81
CA ASN A 14 11.95 22.60 0.79
C ASN A 14 11.92 21.10 0.42
N TYR A 15 11.78 20.20 1.40
CA TYR A 15 11.62 18.77 1.10
C TYR A 15 10.35 18.48 0.29
N LEU A 16 9.23 19.14 0.62
CA LEU A 16 8.00 19.04 -0.18
C LEU A 16 8.22 19.57 -1.61
N ASN A 17 9.00 20.66 -1.80
CA ASN A 17 9.32 21.18 -3.12
C ASN A 17 10.15 20.19 -3.94
N ILE A 18 11.17 19.56 -3.34
CA ILE A 18 11.97 18.51 -3.98
C ILE A 18 11.07 17.33 -4.40
N LEU A 19 10.14 16.95 -3.54
CA LEU A 19 9.20 15.86 -3.81
C LEU A 19 8.20 16.22 -4.93
N ASN A 20 7.79 17.48 -5.00
CA ASN A 20 6.86 17.98 -6.00
C ASN A 20 7.49 18.22 -7.37
N ASP A 21 8.80 18.39 -7.44
CA ASP A 21 9.55 18.66 -8.67
C ASP A 21 9.73 17.39 -9.52
N SER A 22 9.17 17.40 -10.73
CA SER A 22 9.29 16.27 -11.67
C SER A 22 10.71 16.08 -12.20
N SER A 23 11.55 17.12 -12.20
CA SER A 23 12.93 17.06 -12.67
C SER A 23 13.91 16.52 -11.62
N SER A 24 13.50 16.50 -10.35
CA SER A 24 14.31 15.99 -9.25
C SER A 24 14.49 14.47 -9.32
N LYS A 25 15.74 14.01 -9.12
CA LYS A 25 16.11 12.59 -9.12
C LYS A 25 15.42 11.83 -7.99
N ASP A 26 15.05 10.58 -8.23
CA ASP A 26 14.34 9.74 -7.25
C ASP A 26 15.14 9.54 -5.96
N GLU A 27 16.46 9.43 -6.01
CA GLU A 27 17.30 9.34 -4.81
C GLU A 27 17.20 10.58 -3.91
N LEU A 28 17.09 11.77 -4.50
CA LEU A 28 16.91 13.01 -3.75
C LEU A 28 15.51 13.09 -3.17
N LYS A 29 14.49 12.64 -3.92
CA LYS A 29 13.11 12.51 -3.44
C LYS A 29 13.00 11.55 -2.27
N LEU A 30 13.68 10.40 -2.34
CA LEU A 30 13.71 9.42 -1.26
C LEU A 30 14.32 10.03 0.00
N LYS A 31 15.49 10.66 -0.10
CA LYS A 31 16.11 11.36 1.04
C LYS A 31 15.18 12.42 1.63
N ALA A 32 14.57 13.27 0.79
CA ALA A 32 13.62 14.27 1.25
C ALA A 32 12.39 13.65 1.97
N THR A 33 11.89 12.52 1.47
CA THR A 33 10.76 11.80 2.11
C THR A 33 11.18 11.19 3.45
N GLN A 34 12.39 10.62 3.54
CA GLN A 34 12.96 10.09 4.78
C GLN A 34 13.10 11.18 5.85
N GLU A 35 13.69 12.32 5.49
CA GLU A 35 13.83 13.49 6.38
C GLU A 35 12.47 14.01 6.87
N LEU A 36 11.47 14.08 5.98
CA LEU A 36 10.11 14.44 6.36
C LEU A 36 9.47 13.42 7.33
N SER A 37 9.70 12.13 7.08
CA SER A 37 9.15 11.03 7.89
C SER A 37 9.75 10.97 9.29
N GLU A 38 11.06 11.22 9.42
CA GLU A 38 11.80 11.22 10.68
C GLU A 38 11.34 12.35 11.60
N HIS A 39 11.12 13.54 11.03
CA HIS A 39 10.71 14.73 11.78
C HIS A 39 9.18 14.93 11.83
N PHE A 40 8.41 13.94 11.40
CA PHE A 40 6.98 14.11 11.13
C PHE A 40 6.16 14.50 12.38
N GLU A 41 6.48 13.91 13.53
CA GLU A 41 5.85 14.23 14.82
C GLU A 41 6.06 15.69 15.23
N MET A 42 7.28 16.22 14.99
CA MET A 42 7.58 17.63 15.25
C MET A 42 6.74 18.56 14.37
N ILE A 43 6.55 18.19 13.10
CA ILE A 43 5.73 18.96 12.16
C ILE A 43 4.27 19.01 12.60
N MET A 44 3.72 17.90 13.10
CA MET A 44 2.34 17.81 13.59
C MET A 44 2.06 18.70 14.80
N GLN A 45 3.07 18.92 15.64
CA GLN A 45 2.98 19.77 16.82
C GLN A 45 3.15 21.27 16.49
N SER A 46 3.56 21.59 15.26
CA SER A 46 3.80 22.97 14.83
C SER A 46 2.49 23.74 14.60
N PRO A 47 2.42 25.04 14.93
CA PRO A 47 1.30 25.90 14.53
C PRO A 47 1.07 25.98 13.02
N ALA A 48 2.10 25.70 12.22
CA ALA A 48 2.02 25.68 10.76
C ALA A 48 1.41 24.37 10.19
N TYR A 49 1.07 23.40 11.05
CA TYR A 49 0.60 22.08 10.65
C TYR A 49 -0.58 22.10 9.66
N PRO A 50 -1.67 22.88 9.86
CA PRO A 50 -2.80 22.84 8.93
C PRO A 50 -2.43 23.20 7.48
N SER A 51 -1.60 24.24 7.31
CA SER A 51 -1.11 24.64 5.98
C SER A 51 -0.14 23.61 5.39
N PHE A 52 0.73 23.03 6.23
CA PHE A 52 1.61 21.96 5.81
C PHE A 52 0.83 20.71 5.38
N LEU A 53 -0.19 20.32 6.14
CA LEU A 53 -1.06 19.17 5.88
C LEU A 53 -1.73 19.28 4.51
N GLU A 54 -2.34 20.42 4.21
CA GLU A 54 -2.99 20.65 2.92
C GLU A 54 -2.00 20.51 1.75
N ASN A 55 -0.83 21.15 1.84
CA ASN A 55 0.17 21.10 0.78
C ASN A 55 0.79 19.70 0.63
N SER A 56 1.16 19.06 1.75
CA SER A 56 1.75 17.73 1.75
C SER A 56 0.79 16.68 1.18
N LEU A 57 -0.48 16.65 1.61
CA LEU A 57 -1.47 15.72 1.08
C LEU A 57 -1.69 15.90 -0.41
N LYS A 58 -1.71 17.14 -0.92
CA LYS A 58 -1.80 17.38 -2.37
C LYS A 58 -0.65 16.73 -3.13
N ILE A 59 0.59 16.86 -2.64
CA ILE A 59 1.78 16.28 -3.26
C ILE A 59 1.78 14.76 -3.14
N PHE A 60 1.50 14.24 -1.94
CA PHE A 60 1.47 12.81 -1.65
C PHE A 60 0.44 12.07 -2.51
N LEU A 61 -0.80 12.58 -2.55
CA LEU A 61 -1.87 11.97 -3.33
C LEU A 61 -1.57 12.03 -4.83
N ARG A 62 -0.96 13.11 -5.33
CA ARG A 62 -0.53 13.21 -6.72
C ARG A 62 0.52 12.13 -7.06
N ILE A 63 1.52 11.92 -6.21
CA ILE A 63 2.55 10.89 -6.42
C ILE A 63 1.94 9.49 -6.44
N LEU A 64 1.00 9.22 -5.53
CA LEU A 64 0.29 7.94 -5.46
C LEU A 64 -0.63 7.72 -6.67
N GLN A 65 -1.27 8.79 -7.15
CA GLN A 65 -2.25 8.77 -8.23
C GLN A 65 -1.63 8.67 -9.63
N ASP A 66 -0.60 9.48 -9.89
CA ASP A 66 0.03 9.67 -11.21
C ASP A 66 1.25 8.76 -11.39
N GLY A 67 1.85 8.29 -10.30
CA GLY A 67 2.98 7.37 -10.34
C GLY A 67 2.55 5.93 -10.57
N GLU A 68 3.32 5.20 -11.38
CA GLU A 68 3.11 3.78 -11.65
C GLU A 68 3.41 2.91 -10.41
N PRO A 69 2.60 1.87 -10.13
CA PRO A 69 2.89 0.87 -9.11
C PRO A 69 4.26 0.22 -9.33
N GLN A 70 4.98 -0.01 -8.24
CA GLN A 70 6.32 -0.58 -8.27
C GLN A 70 6.29 -1.95 -7.59
N PHE A 71 6.84 -2.97 -8.23
CA PHE A 71 6.77 -4.35 -7.72
C PHE A 71 8.13 -4.92 -7.34
N ILE A 72 9.23 -4.24 -7.65
CA ILE A 72 10.56 -4.58 -7.13
C ILE A 72 10.75 -3.80 -5.83
N GLN A 73 10.96 -4.53 -4.73
CA GLN A 73 11.02 -3.94 -3.39
C GLN A 73 12.12 -2.88 -3.28
N GLU A 74 13.28 -3.13 -3.90
CA GLU A 74 14.45 -2.27 -3.84
C GLU A 74 14.32 -1.00 -4.71
N ASN A 75 13.26 -0.86 -5.52
CA ASN A 75 13.05 0.33 -6.33
C ASN A 75 12.86 1.56 -5.43
N THR A 76 13.61 2.62 -5.72
CA THR A 76 13.53 3.89 -4.97
C THR A 76 12.11 4.45 -4.91
N MET A 77 11.38 4.38 -6.02
CA MET A 77 9.99 4.83 -6.08
C MET A 77 9.05 3.97 -5.22
N GLN A 78 9.32 2.67 -5.06
CA GLN A 78 8.54 1.82 -4.14
C GLN A 78 8.71 2.30 -2.69
N HIS A 79 9.95 2.57 -2.27
CA HIS A 79 10.23 3.11 -0.94
C HIS A 79 9.55 4.46 -0.70
N ILE A 80 9.57 5.37 -1.69
CA ILE A 80 8.88 6.67 -1.58
C ILE A 80 7.37 6.47 -1.40
N ARG A 81 6.72 5.66 -2.25
CA ARG A 81 5.28 5.40 -2.19
C ARG A 81 4.86 4.82 -0.84
N LYS A 82 5.58 3.80 -0.37
CA LYS A 82 5.33 3.17 0.93
C LYS A 82 5.48 4.16 2.09
N LEU A 83 6.56 4.94 2.09
CA LEU A 83 6.83 5.91 3.16
C LEU A 83 5.77 7.03 3.20
N ILE A 84 5.28 7.47 2.03
CA ILE A 84 4.15 8.40 1.94
C ILE A 84 2.89 7.79 2.58
N LEU A 85 2.56 6.52 2.30
CA LEU A 85 1.41 5.85 2.90
C LEU A 85 1.57 5.74 4.42
N GLU A 86 2.75 5.37 4.91
CA GLU A 86 3.05 5.30 6.34
C GLU A 86 2.95 6.66 7.03
N MET A 87 3.33 7.75 6.34
CA MET A 87 3.11 9.11 6.82
C MET A 87 1.61 9.45 6.85
N ILE A 88 0.84 9.15 5.80
CA ILE A 88 -0.61 9.37 5.81
C ILE A 88 -1.28 8.62 6.98
N HIS A 89 -0.85 7.38 7.24
CA HIS A 89 -1.36 6.57 8.34
C HIS A 89 -1.05 7.16 9.74
N ARG A 90 0.06 7.89 9.89
CA ARG A 90 0.44 8.56 11.14
C ARG A 90 -0.26 9.89 11.38
N LEU A 91 -1.05 10.40 10.44
CA LEU A 91 -1.72 11.70 10.59
C LEU A 91 -2.67 11.73 11.80
N PRO A 92 -2.63 12.77 12.65
CA PRO A 92 -3.49 12.87 13.81
C PRO A 92 -4.94 13.12 13.40
N ILE A 93 -5.85 12.46 14.10
CA ILE A 93 -7.31 12.60 13.93
C ILE A 93 -7.73 14.00 14.40
N THR A 94 -7.77 14.94 13.46
CA THR A 94 -8.04 16.37 13.69
C THR A 94 -9.12 16.87 12.74
N GLU A 95 -9.72 18.02 13.06
CA GLU A 95 -10.69 18.65 12.15
C GLU A 95 -10.04 19.10 10.83
N SER A 96 -8.77 19.53 10.87
CA SER A 96 -7.98 19.83 9.68
C SER A 96 -7.80 18.61 8.77
N LEU A 97 -7.75 17.38 9.32
CA LEU A 97 -7.71 16.15 8.52
C LEU A 97 -9.08 15.81 7.92
N ARG A 98 -10.18 16.11 8.63
CA ARG A 98 -11.55 15.72 8.24
C ARG A 98 -11.90 16.11 6.80
N GLN A 99 -11.51 17.31 6.37
CA GLN A 99 -11.78 17.81 5.02
C GLN A 99 -11.10 16.99 3.90
N HIS A 100 -10.05 16.24 4.23
CA HIS A 100 -9.29 15.43 3.27
C HIS A 100 -9.67 13.94 3.30
N VAL A 101 -10.43 13.50 4.31
CA VAL A 101 -10.75 12.08 4.55
C VAL A 101 -11.33 11.40 3.32
N LYS A 102 -12.29 12.05 2.64
CA LYS A 102 -12.91 11.49 1.43
C LYS A 102 -11.86 11.22 0.35
N THR A 103 -11.01 12.20 0.05
CA THR A 103 -9.98 12.08 -1.00
C THR A 103 -8.94 11.03 -0.65
N ILE A 104 -8.54 10.94 0.63
CA ILE A 104 -7.60 9.91 1.09
C ILE A 104 -8.21 8.51 0.89
N ILE A 105 -9.46 8.30 1.35
CA ILE A 105 -10.14 7.01 1.20
C ILE A 105 -10.26 6.60 -0.27
N THR A 106 -10.69 7.52 -1.15
CA THR A 106 -10.79 7.25 -2.59
C THR A 106 -9.44 6.80 -3.17
N MET A 107 -8.35 7.47 -2.80
CA MET A 107 -7.02 7.07 -3.24
C MET A 107 -6.62 5.69 -2.68
N MET A 108 -6.87 5.42 -1.40
CA MET A 108 -6.56 4.11 -0.80
C MET A 108 -7.31 2.99 -1.51
N LEU A 109 -8.61 3.18 -1.81
CA LEU A 109 -9.42 2.21 -2.54
C LEU A 109 -8.90 1.93 -3.96
N LYS A 110 -8.33 2.93 -4.63
CA LYS A 110 -7.62 2.73 -5.92
C LYS A 110 -6.36 1.88 -5.72
N ILE A 111 -5.55 2.17 -4.71
CA ILE A 111 -4.30 1.43 -4.41
C ILE A 111 -4.57 -0.05 -4.17
N LEU A 112 -5.68 -0.41 -3.49
CA LEU A 112 -6.05 -1.80 -3.24
C LEU A 112 -6.15 -2.65 -4.52
N LYS A 113 -6.48 -2.03 -5.66
CA LYS A 113 -6.68 -2.73 -6.94
C LYS A 113 -5.41 -2.81 -7.79
N THR A 114 -4.52 -1.84 -7.66
CA THR A 114 -3.42 -1.64 -8.63
C THR A 114 -2.03 -1.91 -8.07
N ASP A 115 -1.86 -1.86 -6.75
CA ASP A 115 -0.54 -1.79 -6.12
C ASP A 115 -0.08 -3.13 -5.52
N ASN A 116 1.16 -3.16 -5.03
CA ASN A 116 1.76 -4.34 -4.42
C ASN A 116 1.27 -4.59 -2.99
N GLU A 117 1.53 -5.80 -2.48
CA GLU A 117 1.18 -6.25 -1.12
C GLU A 117 1.50 -5.23 -0.03
N GLU A 118 2.72 -4.66 0.00
CA GLU A 118 3.14 -3.78 1.10
C GLU A 118 2.32 -2.49 1.13
N ASN A 119 2.14 -1.85 -0.02
CA ASN A 119 1.39 -0.60 -0.14
C ASN A 119 -0.11 -0.82 0.15
N VAL A 120 -0.65 -1.95 -0.30
CA VAL A 120 -2.04 -2.33 -0.04
C VAL A 120 -2.27 -2.55 1.46
N LEU A 121 -1.38 -3.25 2.17
CA LEU A 121 -1.52 -3.46 3.61
C LEU A 121 -1.57 -2.15 4.41
N VAL A 122 -0.73 -1.17 4.09
CA VAL A 122 -0.78 0.15 4.74
C VAL A 122 -2.09 0.88 4.38
N SER A 123 -2.52 0.80 3.12
CA SER A 123 -3.77 1.42 2.65
C SER A 123 -5.00 0.90 3.37
N LEU A 124 -5.06 -0.41 3.64
CA LEU A 124 -6.13 -1.04 4.43
C LEU A 124 -6.19 -0.47 5.85
N ARG A 125 -5.04 -0.29 6.51
CA ARG A 125 -4.96 0.32 7.85
C ARG A 125 -5.46 1.76 7.87
N ILE A 126 -5.08 2.55 6.87
CA ILE A 126 -5.59 3.93 6.69
C ILE A 126 -7.11 3.92 6.55
N ILE A 127 -7.66 3.04 5.69
CA ILE A 127 -9.11 2.92 5.50
C ILE A 127 -9.80 2.60 6.84
N ILE A 128 -9.29 1.60 7.58
CA ILE A 128 -9.85 1.22 8.88
C ILE A 128 -9.88 2.41 9.84
N GLU A 129 -8.74 3.08 10.01
CA GLU A 129 -8.58 4.12 11.01
C GLU A 129 -9.45 5.35 10.71
N LEU A 130 -9.51 5.77 9.44
CA LEU A 130 -10.33 6.90 9.03
C LEU A 130 -11.83 6.60 9.17
N HIS A 131 -12.28 5.40 8.81
CA HIS A 131 -13.69 5.03 8.96
C HIS A 131 -14.10 4.89 10.43
N LYS A 132 -13.23 4.33 11.26
CA LYS A 132 -13.45 4.18 12.71
C LYS A 132 -13.64 5.53 13.39
N HIS A 133 -12.81 6.52 13.06
CA HIS A 133 -12.80 7.82 13.73
C HIS A 133 -13.76 8.84 13.12
N PHE A 134 -13.82 8.94 11.80
CA PHE A 134 -14.61 9.99 11.15
C PHE A 134 -16.02 9.56 10.76
N ARG A 135 -16.27 8.24 10.61
CA ARG A 135 -17.54 7.66 10.12
C ARG A 135 -18.11 8.47 8.95
N PRO A 136 -17.38 8.59 7.83
CA PRO A 136 -17.80 9.43 6.72
C PRO A 136 -19.15 8.94 6.17
N SER A 137 -19.91 9.82 5.53
CA SER A 137 -21.15 9.42 4.84
C SER A 137 -20.88 8.35 3.78
N PHE A 138 -21.88 7.52 3.51
CA PHE A 138 -21.78 6.48 2.49
C PHE A 138 -21.40 7.07 1.11
N ASN A 139 -20.55 6.35 0.39
CA ASN A 139 -20.04 6.67 -0.94
C ASN A 139 -20.14 5.40 -1.81
N PRO A 140 -20.63 5.49 -3.07
CA PRO A 140 -20.65 4.36 -4.01
C PRO A 140 -19.32 3.60 -4.17
N GLU A 141 -18.18 4.23 -3.91
CA GLU A 141 -16.88 3.56 -3.90
C GLU A 141 -16.80 2.42 -2.87
N ILE A 142 -17.56 2.49 -1.77
CA ILE A 142 -17.65 1.41 -0.77
C ILE A 142 -18.32 0.18 -1.38
N GLN A 143 -19.36 0.36 -2.19
CA GLN A 143 -19.99 -0.75 -2.92
C GLN A 143 -19.02 -1.37 -3.94
N LEU A 144 -18.27 -0.54 -4.67
CA LEU A 144 -17.24 -1.02 -5.59
C LEU A 144 -16.12 -1.78 -4.88
N PHE A 145 -15.77 -1.37 -3.66
CA PHE A 145 -14.83 -2.09 -2.82
C PHE A 145 -15.39 -3.44 -2.36
N LEU A 146 -16.63 -3.49 -1.87
CA LEU A 146 -17.26 -4.75 -1.48
C LEU A 146 -17.34 -5.70 -2.67
N GLY A 147 -17.82 -5.23 -3.84
CA GLY A 147 -17.82 -6.04 -5.07
C GLY A 147 -16.43 -6.60 -5.41
N PHE A 148 -15.39 -5.76 -5.31
CA PHE A 148 -14.01 -6.20 -5.49
C PHE A 148 -13.59 -7.29 -4.49
N VAL A 149 -13.93 -7.15 -3.21
CA VAL A 149 -13.67 -8.19 -2.20
C VAL A 149 -14.42 -9.48 -2.55
N LYS A 150 -15.64 -9.39 -3.08
CA LYS A 150 -16.44 -10.56 -3.48
C LYS A 150 -15.74 -11.33 -4.59
N ASP A 151 -15.24 -10.61 -5.59
CA ASP A 151 -14.53 -11.18 -6.73
C ASP A 151 -13.27 -11.92 -6.26
N ILE A 152 -12.51 -11.33 -5.32
CA ILE A 152 -11.34 -12.00 -4.75
C ILE A 152 -11.73 -13.33 -4.09
N TYR A 153 -12.69 -13.34 -3.17
CA TYR A 153 -13.09 -14.56 -2.45
C TYR A 153 -13.75 -15.60 -3.38
N THR A 154 -14.43 -15.16 -4.43
CA THR A 154 -15.03 -16.05 -5.43
C THR A 154 -13.97 -16.75 -6.27
N ASN A 155 -12.90 -16.03 -6.64
CA ASN A 155 -11.82 -16.58 -7.47
C ASN A 155 -10.78 -17.36 -6.66
N LEU A 156 -10.66 -17.09 -5.35
CA LEU A 156 -9.65 -17.68 -4.49
C LEU A 156 -9.52 -19.22 -4.60
N PRO A 157 -10.62 -20.02 -4.64
CA PRO A 157 -10.53 -21.47 -4.79
C PRO A 157 -9.74 -21.93 -6.02
N ASN A 158 -9.77 -21.15 -7.11
CA ASN A 158 -9.07 -21.47 -8.35
C ASN A 158 -7.54 -21.27 -8.25
N HIS A 159 -7.09 -20.53 -7.23
CA HIS A 159 -5.69 -20.16 -7.04
C HIS A 159 -5.02 -20.87 -5.86
N LEU A 160 -5.77 -21.63 -5.04
CA LEU A 160 -5.26 -22.23 -3.81
C LEU A 160 -4.04 -23.11 -4.02
N THR A 161 -4.05 -23.98 -5.03
CA THR A 161 -2.92 -24.86 -5.31
C THR A 161 -1.66 -24.05 -5.56
N SER A 162 -1.73 -23.02 -6.41
CA SER A 162 -0.59 -22.15 -6.72
C SER A 162 -0.15 -21.26 -5.55
N ILE A 163 -1.08 -20.93 -4.64
CA ILE A 163 -0.77 -20.18 -3.42
C ILE A 163 0.09 -21.01 -2.45
N PHE A 164 -0.18 -22.32 -2.35
CA PHE A 164 0.54 -23.24 -1.46
C PHE A 164 1.78 -23.88 -2.11
N GLU A 165 1.91 -23.80 -3.43
CA GLU A 165 3.14 -24.15 -4.13
C GLU A 165 4.28 -23.20 -3.75
N THR A 166 5.46 -23.76 -3.50
CA THR A 166 6.63 -22.96 -3.13
C THR A 166 7.07 -22.14 -4.34
N SER A 167 7.07 -20.81 -4.21
CA SER A 167 7.57 -19.90 -5.24
C SER A 167 9.00 -20.25 -5.62
N ASN A 168 9.22 -20.59 -6.88
CA ASN A 168 10.57 -20.83 -7.41
C ASN A 168 11.34 -19.50 -7.53
N ASP A 169 12.62 -19.55 -7.18
CA ASP A 169 13.56 -18.46 -7.41
C ASP A 169 13.69 -18.16 -8.91
N VAL A 170 13.72 -16.88 -9.26
CA VAL A 170 13.84 -16.41 -10.64
C VAL A 170 15.29 -16.02 -10.91
N TRP A 171 15.86 -16.53 -11.99
CA TRP A 171 17.25 -16.27 -12.38
C TRP A 171 17.28 -15.51 -13.71
N VAL A 172 17.91 -14.34 -13.73
CA VAL A 172 18.01 -13.49 -14.93
C VAL A 172 19.40 -12.89 -15.07
N LYS A 173 19.74 -12.46 -16.29
CA LYS A 173 21.01 -11.76 -16.58
C LYS A 173 20.89 -10.27 -16.30
N ASP A 174 19.80 -9.65 -16.74
CA ASP A 174 19.45 -8.27 -16.43
C ASP A 174 18.02 -8.21 -15.89
N LEU A 175 17.75 -7.27 -14.97
CA LEU A 175 16.38 -6.99 -14.50
C LEU A 175 15.44 -6.60 -15.66
N LYS A 176 15.97 -6.01 -16.73
CA LYS A 176 15.20 -5.66 -17.93
C LYS A 176 14.68 -6.87 -18.69
N ASP A 177 15.28 -8.04 -18.49
CA ASP A 177 14.85 -9.29 -19.13
C ASP A 177 13.62 -9.91 -18.42
N LEU A 178 13.21 -9.36 -17.27
CA LEU A 178 12.05 -9.84 -16.53
C LEU A 178 10.76 -9.53 -17.26
N ASN A 179 10.00 -10.58 -17.58
CA ASN A 179 8.58 -10.43 -17.92
C ASN A 179 7.77 -10.26 -16.63
N LEU A 180 7.71 -9.01 -16.15
CA LEU A 180 7.07 -8.66 -14.89
C LEU A 180 5.58 -9.02 -14.87
N GLU A 181 4.86 -8.81 -15.97
CA GLU A 181 3.41 -9.09 -16.03
C GLU A 181 3.11 -10.57 -15.84
N LEU A 182 3.89 -11.44 -16.49
CA LEU A 182 3.77 -12.89 -16.32
C LEU A 182 4.08 -13.30 -14.87
N LEU A 183 5.19 -12.82 -14.31
CA LEU A 183 5.58 -13.16 -12.95
C LEU A 183 4.55 -12.69 -11.91
N LEU A 184 3.98 -11.50 -12.11
CA LEU A 184 2.97 -10.93 -11.22
C LEU A 184 1.63 -11.66 -11.29
N SER A 185 1.28 -12.26 -12.43
CA SER A 185 0.02 -13.00 -12.57
C SER A 185 -0.05 -14.26 -11.71
N GLU A 186 1.10 -14.79 -11.30
CA GLU A 186 1.23 -16.02 -10.50
C GLU A 186 1.96 -15.79 -9.16
N ALA A 187 2.30 -14.53 -8.83
CA ALA A 187 2.95 -14.20 -7.57
C ALA A 187 1.92 -14.02 -6.45
N TYR A 188 1.82 -15.01 -5.56
CA TYR A 188 0.98 -14.96 -4.35
C TYR A 188 1.78 -14.63 -3.07
N SER A 189 3.10 -14.71 -3.16
CA SER A 189 4.07 -14.39 -2.11
C SER A 189 5.28 -13.69 -2.72
N VAL A 190 6.13 -13.09 -1.87
CA VAL A 190 7.38 -12.46 -2.31
C VAL A 190 8.28 -13.50 -2.99
N ARG A 191 8.79 -13.19 -4.18
CA ARG A 191 9.73 -14.04 -4.92
C ARG A 191 11.11 -13.41 -4.98
N THR A 192 12.15 -14.21 -4.77
CA THR A 192 13.53 -13.77 -4.92
C THR A 192 13.94 -13.80 -6.39
N ILE A 193 14.55 -12.71 -6.86
CA ILE A 193 15.15 -12.59 -8.18
C ILE A 193 16.66 -12.51 -8.01
N HIS A 194 17.37 -13.44 -8.66
CA HIS A 194 18.81 -13.49 -8.75
C HIS A 194 19.26 -12.89 -10.07
N VAL A 195 20.08 -11.84 -10.02
CA VAL A 195 20.62 -11.16 -11.21
C VAL A 195 22.11 -11.47 -11.34
N GLU A 196 22.49 -12.14 -12.43
CA GLU A 196 23.89 -12.44 -12.76
C GLU A 196 24.62 -11.17 -13.22
N LYS A 197 25.67 -10.76 -12.51
CA LYS A 197 26.56 -9.69 -13.00
C LYS A 197 27.59 -10.24 -13.98
N ALA A 198 27.86 -9.48 -15.05
CA ALA A 198 28.95 -9.75 -15.98
C ALA A 198 30.32 -9.85 -15.26
N LEU A 199 31.20 -10.70 -15.79
CA LEU A 199 32.37 -11.35 -15.17
C LEU A 199 33.54 -10.46 -14.70
N ASP A 200 33.40 -9.16 -14.54
CA ASP A 200 34.54 -8.32 -14.14
C ASP A 200 34.67 -8.18 -12.62
N SER A 201 35.38 -9.16 -12.06
CA SER A 201 36.16 -9.14 -10.79
C SER A 201 35.45 -8.56 -9.54
N ASN A 202 35.03 -9.46 -8.63
CA ASN A 202 34.30 -9.25 -7.35
C ASN A 202 32.76 -9.12 -7.44
N SER A 203 32.13 -9.81 -8.40
CA SER A 203 30.68 -9.80 -8.58
C SER A 203 29.93 -10.58 -7.47
N GLN A 204 29.47 -9.89 -6.43
CA GLN A 204 28.38 -10.40 -5.58
C GLN A 204 27.09 -10.46 -6.43
N GLN A 205 26.38 -11.59 -6.37
CA GLN A 205 25.03 -11.71 -6.93
C GLN A 205 24.14 -10.61 -6.33
N GLN A 206 23.42 -9.89 -7.19
CA GLN A 206 22.43 -8.92 -6.73
C GLN A 206 21.09 -9.63 -6.57
N LEU A 207 20.52 -9.52 -5.38
CA LEU A 207 19.23 -10.08 -5.02
C LEU A 207 18.20 -8.96 -5.01
N TYR A 208 17.06 -9.24 -5.64
CA TYR A 208 15.90 -8.37 -5.64
C TYR A 208 14.66 -9.15 -5.19
N ASN A 209 13.69 -8.45 -4.63
CA ASN A 209 12.45 -9.06 -4.17
C ASN A 209 11.28 -8.57 -5.03
N LEU A 210 10.60 -9.51 -5.69
CA LEU A 210 9.35 -9.25 -6.39
C LEU A 210 8.20 -9.32 -5.38
N LEU A 211 7.55 -8.19 -5.17
CA LEU A 211 6.34 -8.08 -4.35
C LEU A 211 5.12 -8.53 -5.17
N PRO A 212 4.26 -9.40 -4.63
CA PRO A 212 3.04 -9.81 -5.32
C PRO A 212 2.05 -8.65 -5.43
N ARG A 213 1.11 -8.75 -6.36
CA ARG A 213 -0.04 -7.83 -6.41
C ARG A 213 -0.84 -7.98 -5.13
N GLY A 214 -1.29 -6.87 -4.53
CA GLY A 214 -2.04 -6.93 -3.27
C GLY A 214 -3.31 -7.78 -3.37
N ILE A 215 -3.97 -7.78 -4.54
CA ILE A 215 -5.15 -8.61 -4.83
C ILE A 215 -4.91 -10.12 -4.69
N LEU A 216 -3.67 -10.59 -4.92
CA LEU A 216 -3.29 -12.00 -4.85
C LEU A 216 -2.67 -12.39 -3.51
N SER A 217 -2.36 -11.40 -2.65
CA SER A 217 -1.66 -11.62 -1.40
C SER A 217 -2.55 -12.26 -0.34
N LEU A 218 -2.08 -13.37 0.23
CA LEU A 218 -2.69 -13.98 1.41
C LEU A 218 -2.71 -13.03 2.62
N LYS A 219 -1.69 -12.19 2.79
CA LYS A 219 -1.64 -11.23 3.91
C LYS A 219 -2.73 -10.19 3.78
N VAL A 220 -2.97 -9.70 2.55
CA VAL A 220 -4.07 -8.77 2.26
C VAL A 220 -5.42 -9.44 2.48
N LEU A 221 -5.60 -10.67 1.96
CA LEU A 221 -6.80 -11.46 2.13
C LEU A 221 -7.22 -11.61 3.61
N GLN A 222 -6.26 -11.85 4.51
CA GLN A 222 -6.49 -11.99 5.94
C GLN A 222 -7.06 -10.73 6.61
N GLU A 223 -6.78 -9.54 6.08
CA GLU A 223 -7.24 -8.26 6.63
C GLU A 223 -8.64 -7.85 6.11
N LEU A 224 -9.06 -8.37 4.95
CA LEU A 224 -10.33 -7.98 4.31
C LEU A 224 -11.58 -8.22 5.17
N PRO A 225 -11.74 -9.35 5.91
CA PRO A 225 -12.93 -9.58 6.73
C PRO A 225 -13.15 -8.50 7.79
N ILE A 226 -12.07 -8.00 8.41
CA ILE A 226 -12.15 -6.94 9.43
C ILE A 226 -12.76 -5.68 8.82
N ILE A 227 -12.36 -5.34 7.59
CA ILE A 227 -12.85 -4.15 6.88
C ILE A 227 -14.30 -4.34 6.45
N VAL A 228 -14.67 -5.53 5.95
CA VAL A 228 -16.07 -5.84 5.61
C VAL A 228 -16.98 -5.68 6.83
N VAL A 229 -16.55 -6.20 7.99
CA VAL A 229 -17.27 -6.02 9.25
C VAL A 229 -17.38 -4.54 9.62
N LEU A 230 -16.30 -3.76 9.49
CA LEU A 230 -16.33 -2.32 9.75
C LEU A 230 -17.31 -1.57 8.82
N MET A 231 -17.28 -1.86 7.52
CA MET A 231 -18.21 -1.27 6.54
C MET A 231 -19.66 -1.62 6.87
N TYR A 232 -19.93 -2.87 7.27
CA TYR A 232 -21.25 -3.29 7.70
C TYR A 232 -21.72 -2.57 8.98
N GLN A 233 -20.82 -2.37 9.95
CA GLN A 233 -21.13 -1.65 11.19
C GLN A 233 -21.50 -0.18 10.94
N ILE A 234 -20.85 0.48 9.99
CA ILE A 234 -21.07 1.90 9.70
C ILE A 234 -22.25 2.09 8.72
N TYR A 235 -22.36 1.25 7.70
CA TYR A 235 -23.26 1.44 6.56
C TYR A 235 -24.35 0.38 6.40
N LYS A 236 -24.71 -0.31 7.49
CA LYS A 236 -25.61 -1.48 7.51
C LYS A 236 -26.70 -1.46 6.43
N ASN A 237 -27.55 -0.42 6.40
CA ASN A 237 -28.68 -0.36 5.48
C ASN A 237 -28.27 -0.33 3.99
N ALA A 238 -27.13 0.28 3.66
CA ALA A 238 -26.64 0.43 2.30
C ALA A 238 -25.83 -0.77 1.79
N VAL A 239 -25.30 -1.61 2.68
CA VAL A 239 -24.40 -2.72 2.32
C VAL A 239 -24.89 -4.09 2.75
N HIS A 240 -26.04 -4.19 3.43
CA HIS A 240 -26.51 -5.45 4.01
C HIS A 240 -26.74 -6.53 2.96
N GLN A 241 -27.35 -6.17 1.83
CA GLN A 241 -27.61 -7.11 0.74
C GLN A 241 -26.31 -7.69 0.21
N GLU A 242 -25.34 -6.82 -0.12
CA GLU A 242 -24.03 -7.23 -0.59
C GLU A 242 -23.39 -8.12 0.46
N VAL A 243 -23.16 -7.65 1.69
CA VAL A 243 -22.43 -8.36 2.77
C VAL A 243 -23.04 -9.73 3.08
N SER A 244 -24.37 -9.88 3.03
CA SER A 244 -25.03 -11.16 3.29
C SER A 244 -24.60 -12.26 2.30
N GLU A 245 -24.23 -11.89 1.06
CA GLU A 245 -23.74 -12.83 0.05
C GLU A 245 -22.29 -13.26 0.30
N PHE A 246 -21.51 -12.51 1.09
CA PHE A 246 -20.09 -12.79 1.36
C PHE A 246 -19.89 -13.82 2.44
N ILE A 247 -20.79 -13.86 3.43
CA ILE A 247 -20.60 -14.68 4.64
C ILE A 247 -20.31 -16.14 4.28
N PRO A 248 -21.04 -16.79 3.36
CA PRO A 248 -20.72 -18.15 2.94
C PRO A 248 -19.32 -18.27 2.30
N LEU A 249 -18.92 -17.34 1.43
CA LEU A 249 -17.64 -17.36 0.71
C LEU A 249 -16.43 -17.19 1.66
N ILE A 250 -16.54 -16.27 2.63
CA ILE A 250 -15.52 -16.04 3.64
C ILE A 250 -15.40 -17.27 4.55
N LEU A 251 -16.52 -17.86 4.98
CA LEU A 251 -16.52 -19.07 5.81
C LEU A 251 -15.94 -20.28 5.08
N THR A 252 -16.26 -20.46 3.79
CA THR A 252 -15.61 -21.50 2.98
C THR A 252 -14.11 -21.28 2.94
N THR A 253 -13.67 -20.03 2.79
CA THR A 253 -12.25 -19.67 2.71
C THR A 253 -11.47 -19.92 4.00
N ILE A 254 -12.03 -19.56 5.16
CA ILE A 254 -11.41 -19.78 6.48
C ILE A 254 -11.21 -21.28 6.75
N ASN A 255 -12.08 -22.12 6.21
CA ASN A 255 -12.02 -23.58 6.36
C ASN A 255 -11.09 -24.26 5.34
N LEU A 256 -10.48 -23.52 4.41
CA LEU A 256 -9.52 -24.08 3.45
C LEU A 256 -8.23 -24.45 4.19
N GLN A 257 -7.95 -25.74 4.24
CA GLN A 257 -6.66 -26.27 4.72
C GLN A 257 -5.78 -26.60 3.51
N PRO A 258 -4.44 -26.39 3.60
CA PRO A 258 -3.54 -26.92 2.60
C PRO A 258 -3.79 -28.42 2.47
N THR A 259 -4.04 -28.89 1.24
CA THR A 259 -4.20 -30.32 0.99
C THR A 259 -2.86 -30.96 1.29
N VAL A 260 -2.76 -31.67 2.42
CA VAL A 260 -1.56 -32.43 2.78
C VAL A 260 -1.44 -33.58 1.77
N THR A 261 -0.78 -33.32 0.65
CA THR A 261 -0.36 -34.37 -0.28
C THR A 261 0.72 -35.18 0.44
N ARG A 262 0.31 -36.32 1.01
CA ARG A 262 1.24 -37.40 1.36
C ARG A 262 1.83 -37.94 0.06
N SER A 263 3.09 -37.62 -0.22
CA SER A 263 3.95 -38.37 -1.12
C SER A 263 5.32 -38.53 -0.49
#